data_AF-A0A842KQ26-F1
#
_entry.id   AF-A0A842KQ26-F1
#
_cell.length_a   1.000
_cell.length_b   1.000
_cell.length_c   1.000
_cell.angle_alpha   90.00
_cell.angle_beta   90.00
_cell.angle_gamma   90.00
#
_symmetry.space_group_name_H-M   'P 1'
#
loop_
_entity.id
_entity.type
_entity.pdbx_description
1 polymer ?
#
loop_
_entity_poly.entity_id
_entity_poly.type
_entity_poly.pdbx_seq_one_letter_code
_entity_poly.pdbx_strand_id
1 'polypeptide(L)'
;SQERKLIGLAIGDEFEGSIIGLKGYKLKITGGSDKDGFPMRKDIPGPRRVRSLVSAGPGYRPKRKGERRRKTLRGNVISEDIVQINTVITKRGDKPLEELISAEEE
;
A
#
# COMPACT_ATOMS: atom_id res chain seq x y z
N SER A 1 15.18 2.27 12.93
CA SER A 1 14.43 2.28 11.66
C SER A 1 12.95 2.16 11.98
N GLN A 2 12.20 3.25 11.86
CA GLN A 2 10.75 3.29 12.16
C GLN A 2 9.93 2.48 11.13
N GLU A 3 10.52 2.19 9.96
CA GLU A 3 9.94 1.43 8.84
C GLU A 3 9.56 -0.01 9.22
N ARG A 4 10.33 -0.64 10.12
CA ARG A 4 10.06 -2.02 10.58
C ARG A 4 8.70 -2.17 11.25
N LYS A 5 8.11 -1.09 11.77
CA LYS A 5 6.78 -1.11 12.40
C LYS A 5 5.65 -1.30 11.39
N LEU A 6 5.90 -1.06 10.10
CA LEU A 6 4.92 -1.24 9.03
C LEU A 6 4.97 -2.66 8.43
N ILE A 7 6.06 -3.39 8.64
CA ILE A 7 6.23 -4.76 8.15
C ILE A 7 5.26 -5.69 8.87
N GLY A 8 4.54 -6.51 8.11
CA GLY A 8 3.55 -7.44 8.63
C GLY A 8 2.11 -6.91 8.66
N LEU A 9 1.90 -5.60 8.44
CA LEU A 9 0.56 -5.04 8.26
C LEU A 9 0.00 -5.42 6.89
N ALA A 10 -1.33 -5.59 6.81
CA ALA A 10 -2.03 -5.92 5.58
C ALA A 10 -2.74 -4.70 4.96
N ILE A 11 -3.06 -4.80 3.67
CA ILE A 11 -3.96 -3.84 3.02
C ILE A 11 -5.32 -3.86 3.71
N GLY A 12 -5.71 -2.69 4.21
CA GLY A 12 -6.93 -2.47 4.98
C GLY A 12 -6.68 -2.17 6.44
N ASP A 13 -5.47 -2.40 6.94
CA ASP A 13 -5.11 -2.10 8.32
C ASP A 13 -4.87 -0.60 8.51
N GLU A 14 -5.11 -0.14 9.73
CA GLU A 14 -4.87 1.23 10.16
C GLU A 14 -3.66 1.29 11.07
N PHE A 15 -2.83 2.31 10.89
CA PHE A 15 -1.68 2.59 11.74
C PHE A 15 -1.62 4.08 12.10
N GLU A 16 -0.88 4.36 13.18
CA GLU A 16 -0.67 5.73 13.64
C GLU A 16 0.35 6.46 12.75
N GLY A 17 -0.04 7.63 12.25
CA GLY A 17 0.81 8.50 11.44
C GLY A 17 2.07 8.97 12.19
N SER A 18 2.10 8.86 13.52
CA SER A 18 3.29 9.10 14.35
C SER A 18 4.53 8.30 13.90
N ILE A 19 4.36 7.18 13.19
CA ILE A 19 5.45 6.37 12.64
C ILE A 19 6.18 7.10 11.49
N ILE A 20 5.50 8.00 10.79
CA ILE A 20 5.97 8.72 9.58
C ILE A 20 5.90 10.24 9.83
N GLY A 21 6.12 10.70 11.08
CA GLY A 21 6.10 12.14 11.42
C GLY A 21 4.71 12.80 11.50
N LEU A 22 3.65 12.15 11.00
CA LEU A 22 2.27 12.65 11.03
C LEU A 22 1.58 12.38 12.38
N LYS A 23 2.04 13.06 13.44
CA LYS A 23 1.49 12.92 14.79
C LYS A 23 -0.01 13.28 14.84
N GLY A 24 -0.80 12.44 15.49
CA GLY A 24 -2.26 12.63 15.65
C GLY A 24 -3.10 12.14 14.47
N TYR A 25 -2.49 11.77 13.35
CA TYR A 25 -3.21 11.20 12.21
C TYR A 25 -3.34 9.68 12.32
N LYS A 26 -4.46 9.16 11.81
CA LYS A 26 -4.59 7.72 11.51
C LYS A 26 -4.65 7.51 10.00
N LEU A 27 -3.84 6.57 9.54
CA LEU A 27 -3.66 6.23 8.14
C LEU A 27 -4.08 4.79 7.92
N LYS A 28 -4.82 4.56 6.85
CA LYS A 28 -5.23 3.23 6.39
C LYS A 28 -4.45 2.84 5.15
N ILE A 29 -3.88 1.64 5.15
CA ILE A 29 -3.16 1.10 3.99
C ILE A 29 -4.17 0.68 2.94
N THR A 30 -4.08 1.23 1.73
CA THR A 30 -4.96 0.90 0.61
C THR A 30 -4.28 0.09 -0.48
N GLY A 31 -2.94 0.14 -0.55
CA GLY A 31 -2.17 -0.62 -1.51
C GLY A 31 -0.69 -0.27 -1.47
N GLY A 32 0.02 -0.64 -2.54
CA GLY A 32 1.45 -0.37 -2.68
C GLY A 32 2.02 -1.04 -3.92
N SER A 33 3.31 -0.83 -4.13
CA SER A 33 4.07 -1.37 -5.25
C SER A 33 5.37 -2.00 -4.76
N ASP A 34 5.65 -3.19 -5.27
CA ASP A 34 6.92 -3.90 -5.10
C ASP A 34 8.04 -3.19 -5.89
N LYS A 35 9.30 -3.48 -5.56
CA LYS A 35 10.50 -2.97 -6.27
C LYS A 35 10.47 -3.21 -7.78
N ASP A 36 9.88 -4.32 -8.20
CA ASP A 36 9.75 -4.67 -9.62
C ASP A 36 8.48 -4.06 -10.28
N GLY A 37 7.79 -3.16 -9.57
CA GLY A 37 6.57 -2.50 -10.05
C GLY A 37 5.31 -3.37 -10.00
N PHE A 38 5.35 -4.52 -9.33
CA PHE A 38 4.15 -5.35 -9.15
C PHE A 38 3.22 -4.70 -8.12
N PRO A 39 1.95 -4.44 -8.47
CA PRO A 39 1.01 -3.86 -7.53
C PRO A 39 0.59 -4.91 -6.49
N MET A 40 0.39 -4.44 -5.27
CA MET A 40 -0.20 -5.25 -4.21
C MET A 40 -1.71 -5.44 -4.45
N ARG A 41 -2.23 -6.61 -4.05
CA ARG A 41 -3.64 -6.92 -4.17
C ARG A 41 -4.19 -7.51 -2.88
N LYS A 42 -5.28 -6.92 -2.38
CA LYS A 42 -5.95 -7.30 -1.13
C LYS A 42 -6.40 -8.77 -1.09
N ASP A 43 -6.80 -9.32 -2.24
CA ASP A 43 -7.33 -10.68 -2.36
C ASP A 43 -6.27 -11.78 -2.18
N ILE A 44 -4.98 -11.43 -2.28
CA ILE A 44 -3.87 -12.40 -2.22
C ILE A 44 -3.25 -12.34 -0.82
N PRO A 45 -3.40 -13.37 0.02
CA PRO A 45 -2.83 -13.36 1.35
C PRO A 45 -1.31 -13.53 1.34
N GLY A 46 -0.67 -12.83 2.28
CA GLY A 46 0.75 -12.99 2.60
C GLY A 46 1.67 -12.01 1.88
N PRO A 47 2.98 -12.04 2.17
CA PRO A 47 3.95 -11.09 1.63
C PRO A 47 4.55 -11.53 0.29
N ARG A 48 4.07 -12.62 -0.32
CA ARG A 48 4.70 -13.24 -1.50
C ARG A 48 4.18 -12.69 -2.83
N ARG A 49 4.94 -12.95 -3.90
CA ARG A 49 4.46 -12.78 -5.29
C ARG A 49 3.70 -14.02 -5.73
N VAL A 50 2.56 -13.83 -6.37
CA VAL A 50 1.73 -14.93 -6.89
C VAL A 50 1.35 -14.64 -8.34
N ARG A 51 1.47 -15.67 -9.18
CA ARG A 51 1.00 -15.62 -10.56
C ARG A 51 -0.45 -16.11 -10.62
N SER A 52 -1.40 -15.18 -10.63
CA SER A 52 -2.83 -15.48 -10.60
C SER A 52 -3.52 -15.19 -11.94
N LEU A 53 -4.57 -15.94 -12.24
CA LEU A 53 -5.42 -15.72 -13.42
C LEU A 53 -6.42 -14.61 -13.12
N VAL A 54 -6.15 -13.41 -13.63
CA VAL A 54 -6.97 -12.23 -13.38
C VAL A 54 -7.86 -11.91 -14.57
N SER A 55 -9.09 -11.50 -14.27
CA SER A 55 -10.07 -11.00 -15.24
C SER A 55 -10.06 -9.46 -15.31
N ALA A 56 -9.92 -8.79 -14.17
CA ALA A 56 -9.82 -7.33 -14.06
C ALA A 56 -9.21 -6.93 -12.71
N GLY A 57 -8.94 -5.63 -12.54
CA GLY A 57 -8.56 -5.02 -11.27
C GLY A 57 -7.13 -4.46 -11.25
N PRO A 58 -6.58 -4.19 -10.05
CA PRO A 58 -5.21 -3.68 -9.89
C PRO A 58 -4.19 -4.60 -10.59
N GLY A 59 -3.38 -4.02 -11.48
CA GLY A 59 -2.39 -4.75 -12.29
C GLY A 59 -2.92 -5.37 -13.59
N TYR A 60 -4.23 -5.39 -13.85
CA TYR A 60 -4.78 -5.86 -15.13
C TYR A 60 -6.05 -5.13 -15.58
N ARG A 61 -5.92 -4.42 -16.70
CA ARG A 61 -7.03 -3.85 -17.44
C ARG A 61 -7.27 -4.68 -18.71
N PRO A 62 -8.34 -5.50 -18.78
CA PRO A 62 -8.63 -6.31 -19.96
C PRO A 62 -8.97 -5.42 -21.15
N LYS A 63 -8.54 -5.80 -22.36
CA LYS A 63 -8.87 -5.05 -23.60
C LYS A 63 -10.16 -5.57 -24.24
N ARG A 64 -10.47 -6.85 -24.05
CA ARG A 64 -11.68 -7.49 -24.56
C ARG A 64 -12.54 -8.03 -23.42
N LYS A 65 -13.85 -8.03 -23.60
CA LYS A 65 -14.79 -8.63 -22.63
C LYS A 65 -14.52 -10.13 -22.53
N GLY A 66 -14.38 -10.64 -21.31
CA GLY A 66 -14.08 -12.05 -21.04
C GLY A 66 -12.60 -12.43 -21.12
N GLU A 67 -11.70 -11.49 -21.44
CA GLU A 67 -10.26 -11.75 -21.45
C GLU A 67 -9.76 -11.99 -20.02
N ARG A 68 -9.06 -13.12 -19.81
CA ARG A 68 -8.36 -13.42 -18.57
C ARG A 68 -6.89 -13.65 -18.88
N ARG A 69 -6.00 -13.12 -18.05
CA ARG A 69 -4.55 -13.28 -18.22
C ARG A 69 -3.91 -13.69 -16.92
N ARG A 70 -2.95 -14.62 -16.98
CA ARG A 70 -2.06 -14.89 -15.85
C ARG A 70 -1.06 -13.76 -15.71
N LYS A 71 -1.12 -13.04 -14.59
CA LYS A 71 -0.17 -11.99 -14.23
C LYS A 71 0.39 -12.22 -12.83
N THR A 72 1.62 -11.75 -12.62
CA THR A 72 2.26 -11.73 -11.32
C THR A 72 1.80 -10.51 -10.54
N LEU A 73 1.39 -10.71 -9.30
CA LEU A 73 0.91 -9.69 -8.38
C LEU A 73 1.58 -9.90 -7.02
N ARG A 74 1.70 -8.82 -6.24
CA ARG A 74 2.18 -8.90 -4.85
C ARG A 74 0.99 -9.15 -3.92
N GLY A 75 1.22 -9.93 -2.87
CA GLY A 75 0.23 -10.16 -1.83
C GLY A 75 -0.10 -8.90 -1.03
N ASN A 76 -1.01 -9.06 -0.08
CA ASN A 76 -1.59 -7.96 0.68
C ASN A 76 -0.77 -7.54 1.92
N VAL A 77 0.23 -8.33 2.32
CA VAL A 77 1.05 -8.04 3.50
C VAL A 77 2.29 -7.25 3.12
N ILE A 78 2.62 -6.23 3.92
CA ILE A 78 3.80 -5.40 3.75
C ILE A 78 5.06 -6.15 4.15
N SER A 79 6.07 -6.11 3.27
CA SER A 79 7.39 -6.70 3.44
C SER A 79 8.47 -5.72 3.03
N GLU A 80 9.72 -6.03 3.35
CA GLU A 80 10.90 -5.20 3.01
C GLU A 80 11.09 -4.93 1.51
N ASP A 81 10.57 -5.80 0.63
CA ASP A 81 10.68 -5.61 -0.84
C ASP A 81 9.78 -4.49 -1.41
N ILE A 82 8.88 -3.91 -0.60
CA ILE A 82 7.93 -2.89 -1.06
C ILE A 82 8.62 -1.53 -1.08
N VAL A 83 8.50 -0.83 -2.20
CA VAL A 83 9.11 0.49 -2.40
C VAL A 83 8.12 1.61 -2.11
N GLN A 84 6.83 1.39 -2.39
CA GLN A 84 5.79 2.40 -2.21
C GLN A 84 4.60 1.80 -1.46
N ILE A 85 4.08 2.54 -0.47
CA ILE A 85 2.85 2.22 0.24
C ILE A 85 1.86 3.36 0.02
N ASN A 86 0.64 3.01 -0.40
CA ASN A 86 -0.45 3.96 -0.57
C ASN A 86 -1.32 3.94 0.69
N THR A 87 -1.57 5.12 1.24
CA THR A 87 -2.39 5.29 2.44
C THR A 87 -3.49 6.32 2.24
N VAL A 88 -4.53 6.23 3.06
CA VAL A 88 -5.63 7.20 3.11
C VAL A 88 -5.81 7.63 4.56
N ILE A 89 -5.97 8.94 4.79
CA ILE A 89 -6.25 9.50 6.11
C ILE A 89 -7.67 9.10 6.54
N THR A 90 -7.78 8.34 7.62
CA THR A 90 -9.07 7.98 8.23
C THR A 90 -9.43 8.91 9.37
N LYS A 91 -8.44 9.43 10.11
CA LYS A 91 -8.64 10.47 11.12
C LYS A 91 -7.59 11.56 10.98
N ARG A 92 -8.06 12.82 10.96
CA ARG A 92 -7.19 14.00 10.94
C ARG A 92 -6.68 14.29 12.35
N GLY A 93 -5.41 14.64 12.46
CA GLY A 93 -4.78 15.09 13.69
C GLY A 93 -4.96 16.59 13.94
N ASP A 94 -4.27 17.09 14.96
CA ASP A 94 -4.45 18.45 15.49
C ASP A 94 -3.83 19.55 14.60
N LYS A 95 -2.78 19.23 13.82
CA LYS A 95 -2.11 20.19 12.93
C LYS A 95 -2.49 19.95 11.47
N PRO A 96 -2.63 21.01 10.64
CA PRO A 96 -2.92 20.86 9.22
C PRO A 96 -1.78 20.11 8.50
N LEU A 97 -2.16 19.37 7.45
CA LEU A 97 -1.24 18.49 6.74
C LEU A 97 -0.16 19.29 5.99
N GLU A 98 -0.49 20.49 5.51
CA GLU A 98 0.47 21.34 4.81
C GLU A 98 1.67 21.71 5.69
N GLU A 99 1.46 22.00 6.98
CA GLU A 99 2.55 22.36 7.89
C GLU A 99 3.47 21.17 8.22
N LEU A 100 2.92 19.96 8.23
CA LEU A 100 3.67 18.75 8.55
C LEU A 100 4.52 18.26 7.37
N ILE A 101 4.07 18.50 6.13
CA ILE A 101 4.78 18.09 4.91
C ILE A 101 5.77 19.17 4.47
N SER A 102 5.42 20.46 4.61
CA SER A 102 6.31 21.56 4.21
C SER A 102 7.50 21.77 5.15
N ALA A 103 7.40 21.35 6.41
CA ALA A 103 8.51 21.42 7.36
C ALA A 103 9.62 20.38 7.13
N GLU A 104 9.42 19.40 6.23
CA GLU A 104 10.40 18.36 5.90
C GLU A 104 11.12 18.59 4.56
N GLU A 105 10.84 19.69 3.84
CA GLU A 105 11.55 20.06 2.60
C GLU A 105 12.84 20.90 2.82
N GLU A 106 13.29 21.09 4.06
CA GLU A 106 14.62 21.67 4.39
C GLU A 106 15.66 20.62 4.80
#